data_AF-A0A961LG24-F1
#
_entry.id   AF-A0A961LG24-F1
#
_cell.length_a   1.000
_cell.length_b   1.000
_cell.length_c   1.000
_cell.angle_alpha   90.00
_cell.angle_beta   90.00
_cell.angle_gamma   90.00
#
_symmetry.space_group_name_H-M   'P 1'
#
loop_
_entity.id
_entity.type
_entity.pdbx_description
1 polymer ?
#
loop_
_entity_poly.entity_id
_entity_poly.type
_entity_poly.pdbx_seq_one_letter_code
_entity_poly.pdbx_strand_id
1 'polypeptide(L)' 'MMISPREKYRPFPPVNLPDRQWPSRSITAPPVWCSVDLRDGNQALIEPMGLDRKLRMFDALVKMGFKEIEIG' A
#
# COMPACT_ATOMS: atom_id res chain seq x y z
N MET A 1 -26.65 -6.93 -26.83
CA MET A 1 -26.11 -8.24 -26.39
C MET A 1 -25.61 -8.08 -24.96
N MET A 2 -26.02 -8.96 -24.03
CA MET A 2 -25.38 -9.02 -22.71
C MET A 2 -23.96 -9.57 -22.88
N ILE A 3 -22.96 -8.81 -22.44
CA ILE A 3 -21.58 -9.31 -22.34
C ILE A 3 -21.58 -10.35 -21.22
N SER A 4 -21.09 -11.56 -21.50
CA SER A 4 -20.93 -12.58 -20.46
C SER A 4 -19.92 -12.08 -19.42
N PRO A 5 -20.18 -12.20 -18.10
CA PRO A 5 -19.24 -11.75 -17.07
C PRO A 5 -17.82 -12.33 -17.21
N ARG A 6 -17.69 -13.51 -17.82
CA ARG A 6 -16.40 -14.16 -18.13
C ARG A 6 -15.58 -13.42 -19.20
N GLU A 7 -16.24 -12.70 -20.10
CA GLU A 7 -15.61 -11.94 -21.19
C GLU A 7 -15.27 -10.50 -20.75
N LYS A 8 -15.79 -10.05 -19.59
CA LYS A 8 -15.54 -8.72 -19.03
C LYS A 8 -14.10 -8.55 -18.54
N TYR A 9 -13.46 -9.63 -18.10
CA TYR A 9 -12.15 -9.61 -17.48
C TYR A 9 -11.17 -10.47 -18.28
N ARG A 10 -9.96 -9.93 -18.49
CA ARG A 10 -8.88 -10.64 -19.20
C ARG A 10 -7.86 -11.15 -18.19
N PRO A 11 -7.20 -12.29 -18.44
CA PRO A 11 -6.09 -12.76 -17.62
C PRO A 11 -4.95 -11.73 -17.58
N PHE A 12 -4.26 -11.65 -16.44
CA PHE A 12 -3.04 -10.85 -16.33
C PHE A 12 -1.94 -11.48 -17.21
N PRO A 13 -1.20 -10.68 -18.02
CA PRO A 13 -0.15 -11.20 -18.89
C PRO A 13 1.00 -11.82 -18.07
N PRO A 14 1.62 -12.92 -18.54
CA PRO A 14 2.78 -13.50 -17.87
C PRO A 14 3.95 -12.50 -17.79
N VAL A 15 4.57 -12.41 -16.61
CA VAL A 15 5.79 -11.60 -16.42
C VAL A 15 7.01 -12.42 -16.84
N ASN A 16 7.70 -12.00 -17.90
CA ASN A 16 8.91 -12.66 -18.38
C ASN A 16 10.13 -12.27 -17.54
N LEU A 17 10.35 -12.98 -16.43
CA LEU A 17 11.52 -12.84 -15.58
C LEU A 17 12.11 -14.24 -15.30
N PRO A 18 12.85 -14.83 -16.27
CA PRO A 18 13.33 -16.21 -16.19
C PRO A 18 14.36 -16.39 -15.07
N ASP A 19 15.28 -15.44 -14.92
CA ASP A 19 16.37 -15.50 -13.93
C ASP A 19 16.01 -14.84 -12.59
N ARG A 20 14.74 -14.93 -12.18
CA ARG A 20 14.27 -14.31 -10.93
C ARG A 20 14.99 -14.96 -9.73
N GLN A 21 15.53 -14.12 -8.86
CA GLN A 21 16.31 -14.58 -7.70
C GLN A 21 15.54 -14.55 -6.38
N TRP A 22 14.35 -13.94 -6.35
CA TRP A 22 13.55 -13.85 -5.13
C TRP A 22 13.10 -15.21 -4.55
N PRO A 23 12.90 -16.31 -5.32
CA PRO A 23 12.50 -17.59 -4.74
C PRO A 23 13.56 -18.27 -3.86
N SER A 24 14.85 -17.96 -4.09
CA SER A 24 15.98 -18.55 -3.34
C SER A 24 16.53 -17.66 -2.24
N ARG A 25 15.99 -16.44 -2.07
CA ARG A 25 16.46 -15.46 -1.08
C ARG A 25 15.52 -15.41 0.12
N SER A 26 16.11 -15.34 1.31
CA SER A 26 15.39 -15.05 2.56
C SER A 26 15.63 -13.62 2.98
N ILE A 27 14.63 -12.98 3.59
CA ILE A 27 14.76 -11.63 4.15
C ILE A 27 15.68 -11.69 5.37
N THR A 28 16.70 -10.82 5.43
CA THR A 28 17.69 -10.78 6.52
C THR A 28 17.68 -9.48 7.33
N ALA A 29 16.98 -8.45 6.85
CA ALA A 29 16.87 -7.14 7.49
C ALA A 29 15.50 -6.52 7.17
N PRO A 30 14.99 -5.63 8.03
CA PRO A 30 13.77 -4.88 7.73
C PRO A 30 14.00 -3.93 6.55
N PRO A 31 12.98 -3.69 5.70
CA PRO A 31 13.03 -2.64 4.71
C PRO A 31 12.92 -1.26 5.36
N VAL A 32 13.12 -0.21 4.56
CA VAL A 32 12.65 1.13 4.92
C VAL A 32 11.12 1.14 4.78
N TRP A 33 10.45 1.57 5.85
CA TRP A 33 8.99 1.64 5.89
C TRP A 33 8.52 3.07 5.61
N CYS A 34 7.59 3.20 4.66
CA CYS A 34 6.85 4.43 4.40
C CYS A 34 5.37 4.19 4.72
N SER A 35 4.83 4.96 5.68
CA SER A 35 3.40 4.93 5.99
C SER A 35 2.66 5.95 5.11
N VAL A 36 1.55 5.52 4.52
CA VAL A 36 0.71 6.32 3.63
C VAL A 36 -0.67 6.63 4.24
N ASP A 37 -0.83 6.36 5.53
CA ASP A 37 -2.11 6.38 6.25
C ASP A 37 -2.78 7.77 6.23
N LEU A 38 -2.00 8.86 6.23
CA LEU A 38 -2.53 10.23 6.27
C LEU A 38 -2.98 10.75 4.90
N ARG A 39 -2.57 10.10 3.80
CA ARG A 39 -2.97 10.44 2.43
C ARG A 39 -3.80 9.32 1.80
N ASP A 40 -3.17 8.22 1.40
CA ASP A 40 -3.84 7.10 0.71
C ASP A 40 -4.90 6.44 1.59
N GLY A 41 -4.53 6.14 2.85
CA GLY A 41 -5.48 5.60 3.83
C GLY A 41 -6.63 6.56 4.09
N ASN A 42 -6.34 7.85 4.25
CA ASN A 42 -7.34 8.89 4.47
C ASN A 42 -8.28 9.09 3.26
N GLN A 43 -7.83 8.88 2.03
CA GLN A 43 -8.65 8.97 0.81
C GLN A 43 -9.68 7.84 0.70
N ALA A 44 -9.43 6.70 1.35
CA ALA A 44 -10.34 5.56 1.35
C ALA A 44 -11.47 5.66 2.40
N LEU A 45 -11.41 6.63 3.32
CA LEU A 45 -12.41 6.78 4.37
C LEU A 45 -13.69 7.44 3.85
N ILE A 46 -14.85 6.92 4.29
CA ILE A 46 -16.16 7.56 4.05
C ILE A 46 -16.18 8.97 4.65
N GLU A 47 -15.71 9.10 5.89
CA GLU A 47 -15.50 10.37 6.55
C GLU A 47 -14.00 10.62 6.70
N PRO A 48 -13.43 11.56 5.93
CA PRO A 48 -12.01 11.88 6.03
C PRO A 48 -11.59 12.30 7.45
N MET A 49 -10.34 12.04 7.78
CA MET A 49 -9.73 12.51 9.00
C MET A 49 -9.67 14.05 8.99
N GLY A 50 -10.35 14.66 9.96
CA GLY A 50 -10.06 16.04 10.37
C GLY A 50 -8.71 16.15 11.07
N LEU A 51 -8.30 17.37 11.39
CA LEU A 51 -6.98 17.71 11.94
C LEU A 51 -6.61 16.84 13.16
N ASP A 52 -7.51 16.72 14.15
CA ASP A 52 -7.23 15.97 15.38
C ASP A 52 -6.98 14.48 15.13
N ARG A 53 -7.70 13.87 14.19
CA ARG A 53 -7.50 12.47 13.81
C ARG A 53 -6.16 12.30 13.08
N LYS A 54 -5.82 13.23 12.20
CA LYS A 54 -4.54 13.23 11.48
C LYS A 54 -3.35 13.39 12.44
N LEU A 55 -3.41 14.33 13.38
CA LEU A 55 -2.33 14.53 14.36
C LEU A 55 -2.15 13.29 15.25
N ARG A 56 -3.24 12.68 15.73
CA ARG A 56 -3.14 11.42 16.50
C ARG A 56 -2.51 10.28 15.71
N MET A 57 -2.85 10.14 14.42
CA MET A 57 -2.25 9.13 13.55
C MET A 57 -0.76 9.41 13.31
N PHE A 58 -0.41 10.66 13.00
CA PHE A 58 0.97 11.08 12.84
C PHE A 58 1.82 10.78 14.09
N ASP A 59 1.34 11.18 15.27
CA ASP A 59 2.01 10.92 16.54
C ASP A 59 2.19 9.43 16.81
N ALA A 60 1.20 8.60 16.46
CA ALA A 60 1.29 7.16 16.61
C ALA A 60 2.38 6.58 15.69
N LEU A 61 2.42 6.98 14.42
CA LEU A 61 3.43 6.53 13.45
C LEU A 61 4.84 6.95 13.88
N VAL A 62 5.01 8.19 14.34
CA VAL A 62 6.29 8.68 14.87
C VAL A 62 6.72 7.87 16.10
N LYS A 63 5.80 7.61 17.04
CA LYS A 63 6.08 6.78 18.24
C LYS A 63 6.44 5.33 17.90
N MET A 64 5.86 4.77 16.84
CA MET A 64 6.20 3.43 16.33
C MET A 64 7.57 3.38 15.63
N GLY A 65 8.14 4.54 15.29
CA GLY A 65 9.47 4.65 14.71
C GLY A 65 9.50 4.78 13.19
N PHE A 66 8.36 5.02 12.52
CA PHE A 66 8.35 5.32 11.09
C PHE A 66 9.21 6.56 10.80
N LYS A 67 10.00 6.47 9.74
CA LYS A 67 10.90 7.55 9.29
C LYS A 67 10.43 8.22 8.00
N GLU A 68 9.59 7.54 7.24
CA GLU A 68 8.92 8.07 6.06
C GLU A 68 7.41 7.98 6.28
N ILE A 69 6.71 9.13 6.16
CA ILE A 69 5.27 9.26 6.33
C ILE A 69 4.73 10.22 5.26
N GLU A 70 3.82 9.77 4.41
CA GLU A 70 3.11 10.59 3.42
C GLU A 70 1.98 11.37 4.12
N ILE A 71 2.01 12.71 4.10
CA ILE A 71 1.12 13.56 4.90
C ILE A 71 -0.06 14.18 4.13
N GLY A 72 -0.06 14.13 2.80
CA GLY A 72 -1.09 14.77 1.96
C GLY A 72 -0.61 15.06 0.56
#